data_AF-A0A3D1TG43-F1
#
_entry.id   AF-A0A3D1TG43-F1
#
_cell.length_a   1.000
_cell.length_b   1.000
_cell.length_c   1.000
_cell.angle_alpha   90.00
_cell.angle_beta   90.00
_cell.angle_gamma   90.00
#
_symmetry.space_group_name_H-M   'P 1'
#
loop_
_entity.id
_entity.type
_entity.pdbx_description
1 polymer ?
#
loop_
_entity_poly.entity_id
_entity_poly.type
_entity_poly.pdbx_seq_one_letter_code
_entity_poly.pdbx_strand_id
1 'polypeptide(L)' 'WRREGRSLSPTQAGVYLLSVAHRLVPQFAHTEERLRQFAQGERGTLRIGMECHPCYQWLLKIASRYLDAWPAVDMDV' A
#
# COMPACT_ATOMS: atom_id res chain seq x y z
N TRP A 1 1.32 -17.59 -29.72
CA TRP A 1 2.55 -16.95 -30.25
C TRP A 1 2.85 -17.53 -31.63
N ARG A 2 3.41 -16.72 -32.53
CA ARG A 2 3.95 -17.14 -33.83
C ARG A 2 5.47 -16.99 -33.80
N ARG A 3 6.19 -17.95 -34.38
CA ARG A 3 7.66 -17.96 -34.41
C ARG A 3 8.11 -17.47 -35.78
N GLU A 4 8.87 -16.38 -35.80
CA GLU A 4 9.42 -15.79 -37.02
C GLU A 4 10.96 -15.87 -36.93
N GLY A 5 11.52 -16.98 -37.44
CA GLY A 5 12.95 -17.25 -37.33
C GLY A 5 13.41 -17.43 -35.87
N ARG A 6 14.21 -16.48 -35.37
CA ARG A 6 14.69 -16.44 -33.97
C ARG A 6 13.84 -15.54 -33.06
N SER A 7 12.80 -14.88 -33.58
CA SER A 7 11.89 -14.06 -32.77
C SER A 7 10.57 -14.79 -32.49
N LEU A 8 9.96 -14.42 -31.37
CA LEU A 8 8.62 -14.84 -30.98
C LEU A 8 7.72 -13.61 -30.99
N SER A 9 6.70 -13.65 -31.83
CA SER A 9 5.69 -12.61 -31.95
C SER A 9 4.40 -13.08 -31.27
N PRO A 10 3.76 -12.28 -30.40
CA PRO A 10 2.47 -12.65 -29.81
C PRO A 10 1.41 -12.82 -30.90
N THR A 11 0.43 -13.70 -30.66
CA THR A 11 -0.80 -13.71 -31.48
C THR A 11 -1.63 -12.46 -31.15
N GLN A 12 -2.68 -12.17 -31.93
CA GLN A 12 -3.58 -11.05 -31.63
C GLN A 12 -4.15 -11.14 -30.20
N ALA A 13 -4.60 -12.33 -29.78
CA ALA A 13 -5.01 -12.59 -28.41
C ALA A 13 -3.88 -12.35 -27.39
N GLY A 14 -2.64 -12.71 -27.74
CA GLY A 14 -1.46 -12.46 -26.91
C GLY A 14 -1.13 -10.98 -26.75
N VAL A 15 -1.25 -10.18 -27.82
CA VAL A 15 -1.09 -8.71 -27.75
C VAL A 15 -2.16 -8.10 -26.86
N TYR A 16 -3.41 -8.54 -26.98
CA TYR A 16 -4.50 -8.08 -26.13
C TYR A 16 -4.26 -8.45 -24.66
N LEU A 17 -3.89 -9.70 -24.38
CA LEU A 17 -3.57 -10.14 -23.01
C LEU A 17 -2.38 -9.36 -22.43
N LEU A 18 -1.34 -9.12 -23.24
CA LEU A 18 -0.17 -8.34 -22.82
C LEU A 18 -0.54 -6.89 -22.50
N SER A 19 -1.43 -6.27 -23.27
CA SER A 19 -1.89 -4.89 -23.00
C SER A 19 -2.72 -4.80 -21.71
N VAL A 20 -3.50 -5.82 -21.40
CA VAL A 20 -4.21 -5.93 -20.11
C VAL A 20 -3.19 -6.13 -18.98
N ALA A 21 -2.24 -7.04 -19.14
CA ALA A 21 -1.20 -7.31 -18.14
C ALA A 21 -0.36 -6.06 -17.81
N HIS A 22 0.06 -5.30 -18.83
CA HIS A 22 0.78 -4.03 -18.63
C HIS A 22 0.00 -3.00 -17.80
N ARG A 23 -1.33 -3.06 -17.80
CA ARG A 23 -2.15 -2.19 -16.96
C ARG A 23 -2.35 -2.75 -15.56
N LEU A 24 -2.63 -4.04 -15.44
CA LEU A 24 -3.03 -4.63 -14.16
C LEU A 24 -1.84 -4.98 -13.24
N VAL A 25 -0.73 -5.47 -13.79
CA VAL A 25 0.43 -5.87 -12.99
C VAL A 25 0.98 -4.71 -12.13
N PRO A 26 1.17 -3.48 -12.66
CA PRO A 26 1.59 -2.35 -11.84
C PRO A 26 0.57 -1.96 -10.77
N GLN A 27 -0.73 -2.10 -11.05
CA GLN A 27 -1.79 -1.80 -10.09
C GLN A 27 -1.79 -2.78 -8.92
N PHE A 28 -1.57 -4.08 -9.19
CA PHE A 28 -1.41 -5.08 -8.13
C PHE A 28 -0.17 -4.80 -7.28
N ALA A 29 0.98 -4.52 -7.89
CA ALA A 29 2.20 -4.19 -7.15
C ALA A 29 1.99 -2.96 -6.23
N HIS A 30 1.33 -1.91 -6.73
CA HIS A 30 0.99 -0.75 -5.90
C HIS A 30 0.04 -1.10 -4.76
N THR A 31 -0.93 -1.98 -5.01
CA THR A 31 -1.91 -2.41 -4.00
C THR A 31 -1.23 -3.23 -2.90
N GLU A 32 -0.38 -4.19 -3.27
CA GLU A 32 0.41 -4.99 -2.32
C GLU A 32 1.26 -4.11 -1.41
N GLU A 33 1.91 -3.09 -1.96
CA GLU A 33 2.69 -2.13 -1.18
C GLU A 33 1.83 -1.37 -0.17
N ARG A 34 0.63 -0.92 -0.57
CA ARG A 34 -0.30 -0.27 0.35
C ARG A 34 -0.81 -1.21 1.44
N LEU A 35 -1.09 -2.46 1.09
CA LEU A 35 -1.50 -3.48 2.06
C LEU A 35 -0.38 -3.77 3.07
N ARG A 36 0.87 -3.79 2.62
CA ARG A 36 2.05 -3.91 3.49
C ARG A 36 2.15 -2.73 4.46
N GLN A 37 1.97 -1.50 3.96
CA GLN A 37 1.94 -0.29 4.80
C GLN A 37 0.82 -0.34 5.84
N PHE A 38 -0.39 -0.80 5.47
CA PHE A 38 -1.47 -1.02 6.44
C PHE A 38 -1.11 -2.06 7.49
N ALA A 39 -0.55 -3.20 7.08
CA ALA A 39 -0.16 -4.27 8.00
C ALA A 39 0.96 -3.86 8.97
N GLN A 40 1.85 -2.97 8.53
CA GLN A 40 2.95 -2.42 9.34
C GLN A 40 2.52 -1.23 10.21
N GLY A 41 1.28 -0.77 10.07
CA GLY A 41 0.78 0.44 10.75
C GLY A 41 1.38 1.73 10.20
N GLU A 42 2.02 1.71 9.04
CA GLU A 42 2.59 2.89 8.37
C GLU A 42 1.53 3.74 7.66
N ARG A 43 0.28 3.25 7.63
CA ARG A 43 -0.88 3.90 7.03
C ARG A 43 -2.17 3.40 7.70
N GLY A 44 -3.21 4.24 7.79
CA GLY A 44 -4.52 3.87 8.35
C GLY A 44 -4.84 4.63 9.65
N THR A 45 -5.80 4.15 10.44
CA THR A 45 -6.23 4.83 11.68
C THR A 45 -5.73 4.09 12.92
N LEU A 46 -4.95 4.76 13.77
CA LEU A 46 -4.56 4.27 15.08
C LEU A 46 -5.64 4.65 16.10
N ARG A 47 -6.39 3.66 16.60
CA ARG A 47 -7.48 3.85 17.60
C ARG A 47 -6.99 3.50 19.00
N ILE A 48 -7.01 4.44 19.93
CA ILE A 48 -6.54 4.21 21.32
C ILE A 48 -7.61 4.64 22.32
N GLY A 49 -8.29 3.66 22.92
CA GLY A 49 -9.26 3.93 24.00
C GLY A 49 -8.58 4.25 25.32
N MET A 50 -9.08 5.28 26.02
CA MET A 50 -8.47 5.76 27.25
C MET A 50 -9.50 6.34 28.24
N GLU A 51 -9.33 6.02 29.53
CA GLU A 51 -10.26 6.42 30.60
C GLU A 51 -9.76 7.58 31.48
N CYS A 52 -8.52 8.05 31.28
CA CYS A 52 -7.87 9.07 32.11
C CYS A 52 -7.32 10.26 31.30
N HIS A 53 -7.73 11.48 31.66
CA HIS A 53 -7.27 12.73 31.01
C HIS A 53 -5.74 12.94 31.07
N PRO A 54 -5.02 12.64 32.18
CA PRO A 54 -3.56 12.76 32.22
C PRO A 54 -2.84 11.78 31.27
N CYS A 55 -3.46 10.63 31.01
CA CYS A 55 -2.87 9.60 30.16
C CYS A 55 -2.87 10.02 28.69
N TYR A 56 -3.84 10.86 28.28
CA TYR A 56 -3.95 11.35 26.89
C TYR A 56 -2.82 12.32 26.57
N GLN A 57 -2.55 13.23 27.51
CA GLN A 57 -1.45 14.18 27.45
C GLN A 57 -0.09 13.48 27.34
N TRP A 58 0.09 12.36 28.04
CA TRP A 58 1.30 11.55 27.95
C TRP A 58 1.39 10.78 26.63
N LEU A 59 0.27 10.18 26.19
CA LEU A 59 0.19 9.43 24.93
C LEU A 59 0.55 10.32 23.73
N LEU A 60 0.00 11.54 23.65
CA LEU A 60 0.34 12.50 22.60
C LEU A 60 1.83 12.82 22.55
N LYS A 61 2.47 12.97 23.72
CA LYS A 61 3.92 13.26 23.78
C LYS A 61 4.75 12.12 23.20
N ILE A 62 4.35 10.87 23.43
CA ILE A 62 5.10 9.70 22.93
C ILE A 62 4.74 9.39 21.48
N ALA A 63 3.46 9.48 21.12
CA ALA A 63 2.96 9.24 19.78
C ALA A 63 3.47 10.27 18.75
N SER A 64 3.85 11.48 19.18
CA SER A 64 4.41 12.54 18.31
C SER A 64 5.51 12.03 17.38
N ARG A 65 6.53 11.35 17.93
CA ARG A 65 7.66 10.81 17.15
C ARG A 65 7.24 9.75 16.14
N TYR A 66 6.20 8.98 16.46
CA TYR A 66 5.66 7.97 15.56
C TYR A 66 4.84 8.61 14.44
N LEU A 67 4.00 9.61 14.75
CA LEU A 67 3.22 10.35 13.77
C LEU A 67 4.09 11.21 12.84
N ASP A 68 5.20 11.76 13.34
CA ASP A 68 6.19 12.48 12.52
C ASP A 68 6.85 11.56 11.48
N ALA A 69 7.15 10.31 11.85
CA ALA A 69 7.72 9.31 10.95
C ALA A 69 6.68 8.78 9.93
N TRP A 70 5.40 8.80 10.29
CA TRP A 70 4.31 8.21 9.52
C TRP A 70 3.12 9.16 9.36
N PRO A 71 3.27 10.23 8.56
CA PRO A 71 2.25 11.28 8.41
C PRO A 71 0.96 10.82 7.70
N ALA A 72 0.93 9.58 7.19
CA ALA A 72 -0.24 8.96 6.56
C ALA A 72 -1.11 8.14 7.54
N VAL A 73 -0.81 8.21 8.84
CA VAL A 73 -1.58 7.57 9.91
C VAL A 73 -2.44 8.63 10.61
N ASP A 74 -3.76 8.41 10.64
CA ASP A 74 -4.71 9.22 11.40
C ASP A 74 -4.82 8.67 12.82
N MET A 75 -4.61 9.47 13.86
CA MET A 75 -4.81 9.04 15.25
C MET A 75 -6.20 9.48 15.75
N ASP A 76 -7.00 8.50 16.18
CA ASP A 76 -8.33 8.69 16.79
C ASP A 76 -8.25 8.19 18.24
N VAL A 77 -8.51 9.09 19.19
CA VAL A 77 -8.48 8.81 20.65
C VAL A 77 -9.89 8.87 21.21
#